data_AF-A0A2V7TFE3-F1
#
_entry.id   AF-A0A2V7TFE3-F1
#
_cell.length_a   1.000
_cell.length_b   1.000
_cell.length_c   1.000
_cell.angle_alpha   90.00
_cell.angle_beta   90.00
_cell.angle_gamma   90.00
#
_symmetry.space_group_name_H-M   'P 1'
#
loop_
_entity.id
_entity.type
_entity.pdbx_description
1 polymer ?
#
loop_
_entity_poly.entity_id
_entity_poly.type
_entity_poly.pdbx_seq_one_letter_code
_entity_poly.pdbx_strand_id
1 'polypeptide(L)'
;MITDGLNPFTVLLFVGAVLVGATLILLYVIARVTKREPFARITLRLLLGGAGLYLLLFLGASLLSHNRVLAPGEEKHICEIDCHLAYAIAATKSEPLPNGLVRTTVTVKVRFDEETISSRRPRDATLTPNSRYVALVDDAGNRYPGSTDGLKRKLIPGESYTTDIVFDVPAAVPGLRLILRNNDPETAFIIGHENSLLHGKTTFRLPG
;
A
#
# COMPACT_ATOMS: atom_id res chain seq x y z
N MET A 1 3.59 15.93 -1.89
CA MET A 1 3.67 14.51 -2.26
C MET A 1 2.72 13.71 -1.39
N ILE A 2 1.75 12.99 -1.98
CA ILE A 2 0.85 12.10 -1.23
C ILE A 2 1.38 10.69 -1.38
N THR A 3 1.84 10.09 -0.29
CA THR A 3 2.44 8.75 -0.30
C THR A 3 1.49 7.68 0.25
N ASP A 4 1.83 6.42 0.03
CA ASP A 4 1.21 5.25 0.66
C ASP A 4 1.55 5.08 2.16
N GLY A 5 2.41 5.94 2.70
CA GLY A 5 2.87 5.91 4.09
C GLY A 5 4.08 5.01 4.34
N LEU A 6 4.59 4.32 3.31
CA LEU A 6 5.81 3.53 3.43
C LEU A 6 7.02 4.49 3.46
N ASN A 7 7.87 4.35 4.48
CA ASN A 7 9.13 5.08 4.56
C ASN A 7 10.20 4.21 5.24
N PRO A 8 11.50 4.54 5.09
CA PRO A 8 12.57 3.72 5.63
C PRO A 8 12.46 3.48 7.14
N PHE A 9 12.00 4.46 7.91
CA PHE A 9 11.87 4.34 9.36
C PHE A 9 10.77 3.36 9.77
N THR A 10 9.60 3.40 9.13
CA THR A 10 8.48 2.50 9.45
C THR A 10 8.79 1.06 9.02
N VAL A 11 9.48 0.88 7.89
CA VAL A 11 9.98 -0.42 7.44
C VAL A 11 11.01 -0.98 8.41
N LEU A 12 12.03 -0.20 8.78
CA LEU A 12 13.07 -0.64 9.72
C LEU A 12 12.50 -0.94 11.10
N LEU A 13 11.53 -0.15 11.58
CA LEU A 13 10.85 -0.40 12.84
C LEU A 13 10.06 -1.72 12.80
N PHE A 14 9.35 -1.99 11.70
CA PHE A 14 8.64 -3.26 11.52
C PHE A 14 9.60 -4.45 11.48
N VAL A 15 10.63 -4.41 10.63
CA VAL A 15 11.63 -5.48 10.51
C VAL A 15 12.35 -5.70 11.84
N GLY A 16 12.76 -4.62 12.50
CA GLY A 16 13.38 -4.66 13.82
C GLY A 16 12.47 -5.31 14.87
N ALA A 17 11.19 -4.93 14.92
CA ALA A 17 10.21 -5.53 15.83
C ALA A 17 10.02 -7.03 15.57
N VAL A 18 9.97 -7.45 14.31
CA VAL A 18 9.87 -8.87 13.94
C VAL A 18 11.11 -9.65 14.38
N LEU A 19 12.31 -9.15 14.06
CA LEU A 19 13.57 -9.85 14.38
C LEU A 19 13.85 -9.92 15.88
N VAL A 20 13.65 -8.81 16.60
CA VAL A 20 13.78 -8.76 18.06
C VAL A 20 12.72 -9.66 18.70
N GLY A 21 11.47 -9.59 18.23
CA GLY A 21 10.39 -10.44 18.70
C GLY A 21 10.70 -11.93 18.53
N ALA A 22 11.16 -12.36 17.35
CA ALA A 22 11.55 -13.74 17.08
C ALA A 22 12.70 -14.19 17.99
N THR A 23 13.69 -13.34 18.20
CA THR A 23 14.84 -13.62 19.08
C THR A 23 14.38 -13.76 20.54
N LEU A 24 13.51 -12.87 21.02
CA LEU A 24 12.94 -12.95 22.37
C LEU A 24 12.08 -14.21 22.55
N ILE A 25 11.29 -14.60 21.54
CA ILE A 25 10.53 -15.86 21.58
C ILE A 25 11.47 -17.05 21.71
N LEU A 26 12.53 -17.11 20.90
CA LEU A 26 13.52 -18.20 20.96
C LEU A 26 14.21 -18.25 22.33
N LEU A 27 14.67 -17.10 22.83
CA LEU A 27 15.30 -17.00 24.15
C LEU A 27 14.35 -17.42 25.27
N TYR A 28 13.07 -17.04 25.17
CA TYR A 28 12.04 -17.47 26.12
C TYR A 28 11.89 -18.99 26.13
N VAL A 29 11.78 -19.62 24.95
CA VAL A 29 11.68 -21.08 24.83
C VAL A 29 12.90 -21.78 25.43
N ILE A 30 14.12 -21.33 25.09
CA ILE A 30 15.37 -21.86 25.63
C ILE A 30 15.40 -21.70 27.16
N ALA A 31 15.00 -20.55 27.68
CA ALA A 31 14.94 -20.27 29.12
C ALA A 31 13.99 -21.23 29.84
N ARG A 32 12.81 -21.50 29.25
CA ARG A 32 11.82 -22.43 29.78
C ARG A 32 12.33 -23.87 29.79
N VAL A 33 12.96 -24.33 28.70
CA VAL A 33 13.53 -25.69 28.60
C VAL A 33 14.69 -25.89 29.56
N THR A 34 15.57 -24.90 29.70
CA THR A 34 16.71 -24.93 30.63
C THR A 34 16.33 -24.62 32.09
N LYS A 35 15.03 -24.45 32.37
CA LYS A 35 14.47 -24.13 33.70
C LYS A 35 15.05 -22.84 34.33
N ARG A 36 15.49 -21.89 33.50
CA ARG A 36 15.99 -20.57 33.92
C ARG A 36 14.83 -19.58 34.07
N GLU A 37 14.03 -19.78 35.11
CA GLU A 37 12.80 -19.00 35.36
C GLU A 37 12.98 -17.48 35.40
N PRO A 38 14.02 -16.89 36.04
CA PRO A 38 14.21 -15.44 36.04
C PRO A 38 14.41 -14.89 34.63
N PHE A 39 15.20 -15.59 33.82
CA PHE A 39 15.48 -15.19 32.44
C PHE A 39 14.20 -15.30 31.59
N ALA A 40 13.45 -16.40 31.70
CA ALA A 40 12.17 -16.56 31.00
C ALA A 40 11.20 -15.42 31.30
N ARG A 41 11.07 -15.00 32.57
CA ARG A 41 10.20 -13.88 32.96
C ARG A 41 10.64 -12.55 32.39
N ILE A 42 11.95 -12.25 32.38
CA ILE A 42 12.48 -11.01 31.82
C ILE A 42 12.22 -10.97 30.31
N THR A 43 12.57 -12.04 29.60
CA THR A 43 12.37 -12.13 28.15
C THR A 43 10.89 -12.00 27.78
N LEU A 44 9.99 -12.64 28.52
CA LEU A 44 8.55 -12.52 28.30
C LEU A 44 8.04 -11.08 28.53
N ARG A 45 8.50 -10.41 29.60
CA ARG A 45 8.13 -9.01 29.87
C ARG A 45 8.60 -8.08 28.75
N LEU A 46 9.82 -8.26 28.26
CA LEU A 46 10.35 -7.48 27.14
C LEU A 46 9.55 -7.73 25.85
N LEU A 47 9.21 -9.00 25.57
CA LEU A 47 8.40 -9.35 24.40
C LEU A 47 7.02 -8.68 24.46
N LEU A 48 6.31 -8.83 25.58
CA LEU A 48 4.97 -8.26 25.76
C LEU A 48 5.00 -6.73 25.77
N GLY A 49 6.00 -6.12 26.43
CA GLY A 49 6.18 -4.68 26.45
C GLY A 49 6.47 -4.10 25.07
N GLY A 50 7.37 -4.73 24.31
CA GLY A 50 7.69 -4.34 22.93
C GLY A 50 6.50 -4.49 21.99
N ALA A 51 5.81 -5.64 22.03
CA ALA A 51 4.61 -5.88 21.24
C ALA A 51 3.48 -4.88 21.59
N GLY A 52 3.27 -4.62 22.87
CA GLY A 52 2.28 -3.64 23.35
C GLY A 52 2.60 -2.22 22.88
N LEU A 53 3.87 -1.81 22.94
CA LEU A 53 4.32 -0.50 22.44
C LEU A 53 4.11 -0.39 20.92
N TYR A 54 4.49 -1.41 20.16
CA TYR A 54 4.28 -1.43 18.71
C TYR A 54 2.79 -1.30 18.37
N LEU A 55 1.94 -2.08 19.03
CA LEU A 55 0.49 -2.05 18.82
C LEU A 55 -0.10 -0.67 19.17
N LEU A 56 0.35 -0.05 20.26
CA LEU A 56 -0.09 1.30 20.64
C LEU A 56 0.26 2.33 19.56
N LEU A 57 1.49 2.31 19.05
CA LEU A 57 1.92 3.21 17.98
C LEU A 57 1.17 2.93 16.67
N PHE A 58 0.98 1.66 16.33
CA PHE A 58 0.23 1.22 15.16
C PHE A 58 -1.22 1.72 15.18
N LEU A 59 -1.92 1.52 16.29
CA LEU A 59 -3.29 1.98 16.46
C LEU A 59 -3.37 3.50 16.50
N GLY A 60 -2.44 4.17 17.18
CA GLY A 60 -2.36 5.63 17.20
C GLY A 60 -2.24 6.22 15.80
N ALA A 61 -1.29 5.74 14.99
CA ALA A 61 -1.13 6.17 13.61
C ALA A 61 -2.38 5.88 12.75
N SER A 62 -3.00 4.72 12.95
CA SER A 62 -4.18 4.31 12.19
C SER A 62 -5.41 5.16 12.53
N LEU A 63 -5.69 5.39 13.81
CA LEU A 63 -6.86 6.16 14.26
C LEU A 63 -6.73 7.65 13.98
N LEU A 64 -5.52 8.20 13.96
CA LEU A 64 -5.26 9.61 13.65
C LEU A 64 -5.19 9.89 12.14
N SER A 65 -5.20 8.86 11.32
CA SER A 65 -5.14 9.02 9.87
C SER A 65 -6.50 9.37 9.25
N HIS A 66 -6.49 9.97 8.07
CA HIS A 66 -7.70 10.43 7.39
C HIS A 66 -7.80 9.85 5.98
N ASN A 67 -9.03 9.60 5.54
CA ASN A 67 -9.31 9.26 4.14
C ASN A 67 -9.00 10.45 3.24
N ARG A 68 -8.45 10.18 2.06
CA ARG A 68 -8.16 11.19 1.04
C ARG A 68 -8.76 10.76 -0.31
N VAL A 69 -9.31 11.72 -1.03
CA VAL A 69 -9.84 11.51 -2.38
C VAL A 69 -9.09 12.46 -3.31
N LEU A 70 -8.23 11.88 -4.14
CA LEU A 70 -7.42 12.58 -5.12
C LEU A 70 -8.28 13.02 -6.31
N ALA A 71 -8.09 14.24 -6.76
CA ALA A 71 -8.69 14.72 -8.00
C ALA A 71 -8.07 14.05 -9.23
N PRO A 72 -8.77 14.02 -10.38
CA PRO A 72 -8.16 13.62 -11.64
C PRO A 72 -6.86 14.39 -11.91
N GLY A 73 -5.82 13.67 -12.34
CA GLY A 73 -4.48 14.23 -12.54
C GLY A 73 -3.62 14.38 -11.28
N GLU A 74 -4.16 14.31 -10.07
CA GLU A 74 -3.33 14.30 -8.84
C GLU A 74 -2.57 12.98 -8.71
N GLU A 75 -1.30 13.08 -8.32
CA GLU A 75 -0.40 11.93 -8.21
C GLU A 75 -0.40 11.35 -6.79
N LYS A 76 -0.56 10.03 -6.72
CA LYS A 76 -0.23 9.22 -5.55
C LYS A 76 1.11 8.54 -5.77
N HIS A 77 2.01 8.68 -4.82
CA HIS A 77 3.34 8.08 -4.87
C HIS A 77 3.32 6.81 -4.03
N ILE A 78 3.63 5.68 -4.67
CA ILE A 78 3.75 4.39 -4.00
C ILE A 78 5.23 4.05 -3.94
N CYS A 79 5.69 3.69 -2.76
CA CYS A 79 7.10 3.45 -2.51
C CYS A 79 7.51 2.10 -3.07
N GLU A 80 8.60 2.12 -3.81
CA GLU A 80 9.44 0.99 -4.16
C GLU A 80 10.70 1.06 -3.29
N ILE A 81 11.47 -0.02 -3.17
CA ILE A 81 12.58 -0.14 -2.20
C ILE A 81 13.51 1.09 -2.17
N ASP A 82 13.73 1.73 -3.31
CA ASP A 82 14.69 2.81 -3.50
C ASP A 82 14.16 4.03 -4.27
N CYS A 83 12.86 4.09 -4.59
CA CYS A 83 12.23 5.16 -5.36
C CYS A 83 10.70 5.16 -5.23
N HIS A 84 10.01 6.10 -5.85
CA HIS A 84 8.55 6.12 -5.92
C HIS A 84 8.05 5.98 -7.36
N LEU A 85 6.94 5.26 -7.50
CA LEU A 85 6.11 5.30 -8.70
C LEU A 85 4.89 6.18 -8.42
N ALA A 86 4.71 7.21 -9.24
CA ALA A 86 3.57 8.11 -9.20
C ALA A 86 2.45 7.57 -10.09
N TYR A 87 1.23 7.58 -9.56
CA TYR A 87 0.02 7.14 -10.24
C TYR A 87 -0.99 8.27 -10.25
N ALA A 88 -1.60 8.54 -11.41
CA ALA A 88 -2.68 9.51 -11.56
C ALA A 88 -3.74 8.98 -12.53
N ILE A 89 -5.00 9.36 -12.33
CA ILE A 89 -6.04 9.11 -13.33
C ILE A 89 -5.93 10.15 -14.44
N ALA A 90 -5.72 9.67 -15.67
CA ALA A 90 -5.65 10.51 -16.85
C ALA A 90 -7.01 10.67 -17.54
N ALA A 91 -7.80 9.60 -17.61
CA ALA A 91 -9.11 9.61 -18.25
C ALA A 91 -10.03 8.50 -17.72
N THR A 92 -11.32 8.60 -17.99
CA THR A 92 -12.28 7.51 -17.76
C THR A 92 -13.28 7.49 -18.91
N LYS A 93 -13.66 6.28 -19.34
CA LYS A 93 -14.68 6.03 -20.35
C LYS A 93 -15.67 5.02 -19.81
N SER A 94 -16.96 5.28 -20.00
CA SER A 94 -18.02 4.37 -19.57
C SER A 94 -18.89 3.98 -20.75
N GLU A 95 -19.15 2.68 -20.91
CA GLU A 95 -19.97 2.12 -21.98
C GLU A 95 -21.02 1.19 -21.39
N PRO A 96 -22.32 1.36 -21.71
CA PRO A 96 -23.36 0.47 -21.22
C PRO A 96 -23.21 -0.93 -21.83
N LEU A 97 -23.43 -1.96 -21.02
CA LEU A 97 -23.45 -3.36 -21.45
C LEU A 97 -24.90 -3.89 -21.47
N PRO A 98 -25.22 -4.87 -22.35
CA PRO A 98 -26.58 -5.40 -22.50
C PRO A 98 -27.17 -6.06 -21.24
N ASN A 99 -26.32 -6.42 -20.27
CA ASN A 99 -26.69 -7.11 -19.03
C ASN A 99 -27.01 -6.15 -17.86
N GLY A 100 -27.18 -4.86 -18.11
CA GLY A 100 -27.43 -3.86 -17.08
C GLY A 100 -26.18 -3.43 -16.30
N LEU A 101 -25.00 -3.85 -16.76
CA LEU A 101 -23.72 -3.33 -16.28
C LEU A 101 -23.26 -2.15 -17.16
N VAL A 102 -22.26 -1.44 -16.66
CA VAL A 102 -21.48 -0.44 -17.37
C VAL A 102 -20.04 -0.89 -17.32
N ARG A 103 -19.41 -0.94 -18.48
CA ARG A 103 -17.97 -1.11 -18.61
C ARG A 103 -17.31 0.23 -18.40
N THR A 104 -16.63 0.39 -17.28
CA THR A 104 -15.83 1.57 -16.96
C THR A 104 -14.37 1.25 -17.22
N THR A 105 -13.77 1.95 -18.17
CA THR A 105 -12.33 1.92 -18.43
C THR A 105 -11.69 3.14 -17.81
N VAL A 106 -10.74 2.93 -16.90
CA VAL A 106 -9.97 4.01 -16.26
C VAL A 106 -8.57 4.00 -16.83
N THR A 107 -8.18 5.08 -17.48
CA THR A 107 -6.81 5.28 -17.97
C THR A 107 -5.95 5.84 -16.85
N VAL A 108 -4.96 5.07 -16.42
CA VAL A 108 -4.01 5.43 -15.37
C VAL A 108 -2.67 5.80 -15.99
N LYS A 109 -2.15 6.97 -15.63
CA LYS A 109 -0.78 7.37 -15.90
C LYS A 109 0.11 6.85 -14.77
N VAL A 110 1.19 6.17 -15.14
CA VAL A 110 2.25 5.70 -14.24
C VAL A 110 3.54 6.43 -14.61
N ARG A 111 4.25 6.97 -13.63
CA ARG A 111 5.51 7.69 -13.83
C ARG A 111 6.53 7.26 -12.79
N PHE A 112 7.78 7.04 -13.22
CA PHE A 112 8.90 6.91 -12.30
C PHE A 112 9.29 8.30 -11.80
N ASP A 113 9.24 8.51 -10.49
CA ASP A 113 9.67 9.75 -9.86
C ASP A 113 11.19 9.83 -9.67
N GLU A 114 11.89 10.44 -10.62
CA GLU A 114 13.36 10.49 -10.64
C GLU A 114 13.98 11.31 -9.49
N GLU A 115 13.21 12.18 -8.84
CA GLU A 115 13.69 12.96 -7.68
C GLU A 115 13.87 12.10 -6.44
N THR A 116 13.29 10.89 -6.43
CA THR A 116 13.24 10.01 -5.27
C THR A 116 14.25 8.86 -5.34
N ILE A 117 15.03 8.79 -6.42
CA ILE A 117 15.99 7.71 -6.65
C ILE A 117 17.26 7.91 -5.81
N SER A 118 17.82 6.80 -5.31
CA SER A 118 19.15 6.81 -4.69
C SER A 118 20.24 7.32 -5.65
N SER A 119 21.17 8.12 -5.14
CA SER A 119 22.34 8.59 -5.90
C SER A 119 23.27 7.46 -6.38
N ARG A 120 23.12 6.25 -5.82
CA ARG A 120 23.91 5.07 -6.18
C ARG A 120 23.27 4.23 -7.30
N ARG A 121 22.04 4.53 -7.71
CA ARG A 121 21.33 3.76 -8.72
C ARG A 121 21.66 4.28 -10.13
N PRO A 122 22.00 3.39 -11.09
CA PRO A 122 22.16 3.79 -12.48
C PRO A 122 20.87 4.33 -13.09
N ARG A 123 20.96 5.39 -13.91
CA ARG A 123 19.79 6.03 -14.56
C ARG A 123 19.19 5.23 -15.71
N ASP A 124 19.87 4.19 -16.17
CA ASP A 124 19.44 3.23 -17.19
C ASP A 124 18.88 1.93 -16.58
N ALA A 125 18.95 1.77 -15.26
CA ALA A 125 18.47 0.57 -14.59
C ALA A 125 16.94 0.57 -14.41
N THR A 126 16.27 -0.36 -15.10
CA THR A 126 14.82 -0.52 -15.01
C THR A 126 14.34 -0.92 -13.62
N LEU A 127 13.21 -0.39 -13.18
CA LEU A 127 12.43 -0.87 -12.04
C LEU A 127 11.31 -1.79 -12.52
N THR A 128 11.13 -2.93 -11.86
CA THR A 128 9.89 -3.71 -11.98
C THR A 128 9.01 -3.33 -10.80
N PRO A 129 7.79 -2.80 -11.02
CA PRO A 129 6.89 -2.43 -9.94
C PRO A 129 6.53 -3.64 -9.05
N ASN A 130 6.39 -3.42 -7.74
CA ASN A 130 5.83 -4.41 -6.83
C ASN A 130 4.35 -4.70 -7.14
N SER A 131 3.78 -5.68 -6.43
CA SER A 131 2.41 -6.13 -6.65
C SER A 131 1.39 -5.00 -6.38
N ARG A 132 0.46 -4.79 -7.31
CA ARG A 132 -0.60 -3.79 -7.17
C ARG A 132 -1.95 -4.44 -6.97
N TYR A 133 -2.82 -3.71 -6.27
CA TYR A 133 -4.24 -4.00 -6.17
C TYR A 133 -5.02 -2.81 -6.73
N VAL A 134 -5.95 -3.10 -7.63
CA VAL A 134 -6.86 -2.10 -8.21
C VAL A 134 -8.30 -2.56 -8.11
N ALA A 135 -9.18 -1.64 -7.71
CA ALA A 135 -10.61 -1.85 -7.71
C ALA A 135 -11.34 -0.51 -7.80
N LEU A 136 -12.49 -0.50 -8.48
CA LEU A 136 -13.48 0.54 -8.22
C LEU A 136 -14.21 0.21 -6.91
N VAL A 137 -14.45 1.23 -6.10
CA VAL A 137 -15.24 1.15 -4.87
C VAL A 137 -16.38 2.15 -4.94
N ASP A 138 -17.56 1.73 -4.52
CA ASP A 138 -18.74 2.60 -4.42
C ASP A 138 -18.93 3.16 -3.00
N ASP A 139 -19.94 3.99 -2.82
CA ASP A 139 -20.26 4.57 -1.51
C ASP A 139 -20.78 3.55 -0.48
N ALA A 140 -21.27 2.40 -0.94
CA ALA A 140 -21.65 1.28 -0.09
C ALA A 140 -20.45 0.39 0.31
N GLY A 141 -19.27 0.61 -0.27
CA GLY A 141 -18.06 -0.15 -0.01
C GLY A 141 -17.92 -1.43 -0.85
N ASN A 142 -18.81 -1.67 -1.82
CA ASN A 142 -18.67 -2.77 -2.77
C ASN A 142 -17.43 -2.54 -3.63
N ARG A 143 -16.73 -3.63 -3.96
CA ARG A 143 -15.47 -3.58 -4.70
C ARG A 143 -15.57 -4.34 -6.01
N TYR A 144 -15.14 -3.69 -7.08
CA TYR A 144 -15.10 -4.22 -8.43
C TYR A 144 -13.63 -4.28 -8.85
N PRO A 145 -12.95 -5.43 -8.70
CA PRO A 145 -11.53 -5.54 -9.01
C PRO A 145 -11.27 -5.43 -10.52
N GLY A 146 -10.14 -4.83 -10.88
CA GLY A 146 -9.66 -4.73 -12.26
C GLY A 146 -8.36 -5.50 -12.45
N SER A 147 -7.95 -5.72 -13.70
CA SER A 147 -6.65 -6.31 -14.00
C SER A 147 -5.50 -5.36 -13.67
N THR A 148 -4.38 -5.92 -13.21
CA THR A 148 -3.16 -5.18 -12.87
C THR A 148 -2.03 -5.40 -13.88
N ASP A 149 -2.27 -6.14 -14.95
CA ASP A 149 -1.22 -6.53 -15.90
C ASP A 149 -0.54 -5.33 -16.55
N GLY A 150 -1.32 -4.31 -16.89
CA GLY A 150 -0.83 -3.05 -17.43
C GLY A 150 0.09 -2.26 -16.48
N LEU A 151 0.03 -2.54 -15.17
CA LEU A 151 0.81 -1.84 -14.13
C LEU A 151 2.17 -2.48 -13.85
N LYS A 152 2.48 -3.63 -14.45
CA LYS A 152 3.72 -4.39 -14.24
C LYS A 152 4.86 -3.96 -15.17
N ARG A 153 4.59 -3.02 -16.10
CA ARG A 153 5.57 -2.56 -17.08
C ARG A 153 6.78 -1.94 -16.36
N LYS A 154 7.97 -2.36 -16.80
CA LYS A 154 9.24 -1.83 -16.33
C LYS A 154 9.42 -0.38 -16.78
N LEU A 155 10.05 0.42 -15.91
CA LEU A 155 10.29 1.85 -16.12
C LEU A 155 11.74 2.19 -15.81
N ILE A 156 12.36 3.07 -16.59
CA ILE A 156 13.57 3.78 -16.17
C ILE A 156 13.20 5.12 -15.47
N PRO A 157 14.11 5.72 -14.69
CA PRO A 157 13.89 7.04 -14.07
C PRO A 157 13.41 8.08 -15.08
N GLY A 158 12.33 8.80 -14.72
CA GLY A 158 11.70 9.83 -15.55
C GLY A 158 10.73 9.29 -16.62
N GLU A 159 10.74 7.99 -16.91
CA GLU A 159 9.79 7.39 -17.86
C GLU A 159 8.36 7.44 -17.31
N SER A 160 7.39 7.57 -18.21
CA SER A 160 5.97 7.39 -17.90
C SER A 160 5.24 6.68 -19.02
N TYR A 161 4.14 6.02 -18.68
CA TYR A 161 3.20 5.44 -19.64
C TYR A 161 1.77 5.58 -19.12
N THR A 162 0.81 5.37 -20.01
CA THR A 162 -0.60 5.21 -19.66
C THR A 162 -1.04 3.78 -19.91
N THR A 163 -1.94 3.27 -19.07
CA THR A 163 -2.55 1.96 -19.25
C THR A 163 -4.01 2.01 -18.85
N ASP A 164 -4.83 1.20 -19.52
CA ASP A 164 -6.26 1.12 -19.28
C ASP A 164 -6.58 -0.03 -18.34
N ILE A 165 -7.39 0.26 -17.33
CA ILE A 165 -7.92 -0.74 -16.40
C ILE A 165 -9.42 -0.79 -16.61
N VAL A 166 -9.91 -1.97 -16.99
CA VAL A 166 -11.33 -2.20 -17.31
C VAL A 166 -12.03 -2.81 -16.10
N PHE A 167 -13.20 -2.27 -15.80
CA PHE A 167 -14.09 -2.70 -14.73
C PHE A 167 -15.50 -2.86 -15.29
N ASP A 168 -16.20 -3.93 -14.92
CA ASP A 168 -17.62 -4.07 -15.19
C ASP A 168 -18.37 -3.81 -13.87
N VAL A 169 -19.16 -2.72 -13.83
CA VAL A 169 -19.87 -2.25 -12.62
C VAL A 169 -21.38 -2.11 -12.89
N PRO A 170 -22.27 -2.17 -11.89
CA PRO A 170 -23.70 -1.92 -12.12
C PRO A 170 -23.98 -0.47 -12.56
N ALA A 171 -24.95 -0.26 -13.44
CA ALA A 171 -25.17 1.03 -14.13
C ALA A 171 -25.60 2.22 -13.25
N ALA A 172 -26.08 1.99 -12.03
CA ALA A 172 -26.66 3.00 -11.14
C ALA A 172 -25.87 3.17 -9.84
N VAL A 173 -24.56 2.95 -9.87
CA VAL A 173 -23.71 2.99 -8.66
C VAL A 173 -23.11 4.40 -8.49
N PRO A 174 -23.54 5.18 -7.49
CA PRO A 174 -22.97 6.50 -7.23
C PRO A 174 -21.60 6.40 -6.56
N GLY A 175 -20.83 7.49 -6.66
CA GLY A 175 -19.62 7.68 -5.84
C GLY A 175 -18.46 6.76 -6.16
N LEU A 176 -18.41 6.20 -7.37
CA LEU A 176 -17.30 5.35 -7.80
C LEU A 176 -15.96 6.07 -7.66
N ARG A 177 -15.04 5.40 -6.97
CA ARG A 177 -13.66 5.83 -6.74
C ARG A 177 -12.71 4.71 -7.06
N LEU A 178 -11.53 5.03 -7.58
CA LEU A 178 -10.48 4.04 -7.81
C LEU A 178 -9.64 3.87 -6.53
N ILE A 179 -9.52 2.64 -6.07
CA ILE A 179 -8.45 2.21 -5.18
C ILE A 179 -7.31 1.71 -6.06
N LEU A 180 -6.11 2.28 -5.88
CA LEU A 180 -4.85 1.75 -6.42
C LEU A 180 -3.82 1.81 -5.29
N ARG A 181 -3.32 0.64 -4.86
CA ARG A 181 -2.44 0.47 -3.69
C ARG A 181 -1.50 -0.72 -3.85
N ASN A 182 -0.51 -0.84 -2.97
CA ASN A 182 0.30 -2.06 -2.85
C ASN A 182 -0.54 -3.27 -2.44
N ASN A 183 -0.14 -4.45 -2.91
CA ASN A 183 -0.82 -5.71 -2.64
C ASN A 183 0.06 -6.71 -1.85
N ASP A 184 1.11 -6.21 -1.20
CA ASP A 184 2.02 -7.01 -0.40
C ASP A 184 1.48 -7.17 1.03
N PRO A 185 1.31 -8.40 1.55
CA PRO A 185 0.57 -8.67 2.78
C PRO A 185 1.21 -8.06 4.04
N GLU A 186 2.53 -7.93 4.08
CA GLU A 186 3.28 -7.37 5.19
C GLU A 186 2.95 -5.89 5.44
N THR A 187 2.53 -5.16 4.40
CA THR A 187 2.17 -3.74 4.50
C THR A 187 0.96 -3.49 5.41
N ALA A 188 0.15 -4.52 5.67
CA ALA A 188 -0.97 -4.44 6.62
C ALA A 188 -0.52 -4.26 8.09
N PHE A 189 0.75 -4.55 8.40
CA PHE A 189 1.32 -4.45 9.74
C PHE A 189 2.23 -3.24 9.91
N ILE A 190 2.51 -2.49 8.84
CA ILE A 190 3.44 -1.36 8.87
C ILE A 190 2.72 -0.11 9.41
N ILE A 191 3.26 0.45 10.48
CA ILE A 191 2.71 1.66 11.11
C ILE A 191 2.61 2.80 10.09
N GLY A 192 1.43 3.39 9.95
CA GLY A 192 1.19 4.53 9.06
C GLY A 192 1.03 4.19 7.57
N HIS A 193 1.09 2.91 7.20
CA HIS A 193 0.83 2.51 5.81
C HIS A 193 -0.68 2.51 5.54
N GLU A 194 -1.08 2.95 4.34
CA GLU A 194 -2.48 2.92 3.91
C GLU A 194 -3.13 1.53 3.88
N ASN A 195 -2.35 0.44 3.90
CA ASN A 195 -2.86 -0.93 3.94
C ASN A 195 -3.20 -1.38 5.36
N SER A 196 -2.70 -0.65 6.36
CA SER A 196 -2.89 -0.99 7.77
C SER A 196 -4.35 -0.92 8.20
N LEU A 197 -4.68 -1.78 9.16
CA LEU A 197 -6.01 -1.87 9.72
C LEU A 197 -6.41 -0.53 10.35
N LEU A 198 -7.66 -0.09 10.12
CA LEU A 198 -8.20 1.20 10.57
C LEU A 198 -7.52 2.45 9.99
N HIS A 199 -6.42 2.31 9.25
CA HIS A 199 -5.78 3.45 8.60
C HIS A 199 -6.65 3.98 7.45
N GLY A 200 -6.74 5.30 7.35
CA GLY A 200 -7.38 6.05 6.29
C GLY A 200 -6.80 5.69 4.93
N LYS A 201 -7.68 5.67 3.92
CA LYS A 201 -7.37 5.22 2.57
C LYS A 201 -7.26 6.41 1.62
N THR A 202 -6.32 6.33 0.70
CA THR A 202 -6.21 7.28 -0.40
C THR A 202 -6.80 6.66 -1.67
N THR A 203 -7.87 7.27 -2.16
CA THR A 203 -8.60 6.86 -3.37
C THR A 203 -8.53 7.96 -4.42
N PHE A 204 -8.82 7.65 -5.68
CA PHE A 204 -8.93 8.65 -6.74
C PHE A 204 -10.39 8.82 -7.14
N ARG A 205 -10.79 10.08 -7.35
CA ARG A 205 -12.05 10.43 -7.99
C ARG A 205 -11.95 10.16 -9.49
N LEU A 206 -12.98 9.58 -10.08
CA LEU A 206 -13.07 9.43 -11.53
C LEU A 206 -13.42 10.78 -12.19
N PRO A 207 -12.82 11.14 -13.34
CA PRO A 207 -13.30 12.21 -14.20
C PRO A 207 -14.78 11.99 -14.58
N GLY A 208 -15.54 13.08 -14.62
CA GLY A 208 -16.94 13.10 -15.09
C GLY A 208 -17.05 13.24 -16.60
#